data_AF-A0A838SKG2-F1
#
_entry.id   AF-A0A838SKG2-F1
#
_cell.length_a   1.000
_cell.length_b   1.000
_cell.length_c   1.000
_cell.angle_alpha   90.00
_cell.angle_beta   90.00
_cell.angle_gamma   90.00
#
_symmetry.space_group_name_H-M   'P 1'
#
loop_
_entity.id
_entity.type
_entity.pdbx_description
1 polymer ?
#
loop_
_entity_poly.entity_id
_entity_poly.type
_entity_poly.pdbx_seq_one_letter_code
_entity_poly.pdbx_strand_id
1 'polypeptide(L)' 'MSTARALVAQLDLVPLSAELLDQAADLDERSLRSLDAVHLASALSLGADLSAFIAYDDRLVTAAAGVGLDPLRPGA' A
#
# COMPACT_ATOMS: atom_id res chain seq x y z
N MET A 1 -11.43 -4.35 -25.42
CA MET A 1 -10.82 -4.31 -24.07
C MET A 1 -11.93 -4.03 -23.08
N SER A 2 -12.05 -4.75 -21.95
CA SER A 2 -13.14 -4.50 -21.00
C SER A 2 -12.98 -3.12 -20.34
N THR A 3 -14.08 -2.48 -19.96
CA THR A 3 -14.08 -1.18 -19.25
C THR A 3 -13.17 -1.20 -18.03
N ALA A 4 -13.17 -2.30 -17.26
CA ALA A 4 -12.31 -2.47 -16.09
C ALA A 4 -10.82 -2.36 -16.45
N ARG A 5 -10.38 -2.97 -17.55
CA ARG A 5 -8.97 -2.95 -17.93
C ARG A 5 -8.54 -1.57 -18.44
N ALA A 6 -9.46 -0.82 -19.06
CA ALA A 6 -9.22 0.56 -19.48
C ALA A 6 -9.10 1.53 -18.29
N LEU A 7 -9.79 1.27 -17.18
CA LEU A 7 -9.63 2.04 -15.94
C LEU A 7 -8.29 1.79 -15.27
N VAL A 8 -7.89 0.52 -15.12
CA VAL A 8 -6.59 0.18 -14.51
C VAL A 8 -5.42 0.76 -15.32
N ALA A 9 -5.54 0.85 -16.64
CA ALA A 9 -4.51 1.45 -17.49
C ALA A 9 -4.31 2.97 -17.30
N GLN A 10 -5.18 3.64 -16.54
CA GLN A 10 -5.04 5.06 -16.20
C GLN A 10 -4.33 5.27 -14.85
N LEU A 11 -4.00 4.20 -14.12
CA LEU A 11 -3.30 4.29 -12.86
C LEU A 11 -1.80 4.18 -13.09
N ASP A 12 -1.02 4.99 -12.38
CA ASP A 12 0.40 4.74 -12.22
C ASP A 12 0.59 3.51 -11.34
N LEU A 13 1.35 2.55 -11.86
CA LEU A 13 1.62 1.29 -11.17
C LEU A 13 3.01 1.34 -10.57
N VAL A 14 3.11 1.01 -9.28
CA VAL A 14 4.39 0.77 -8.62
C VAL A 14 4.90 -0.62 -9.04
N PRO A 15 6.08 -0.72 -9.68
CA PRO A 15 6.64 -2.02 -10.07
C PRO A 15 6.96 -2.87 -8.84
N LEU A 16 6.65 -4.16 -8.92
CA LEU A 16 7.03 -5.13 -7.89
C LEU A 16 8.50 -5.55 -8.09
N SER A 17 9.43 -4.78 -7.51
CA SER A 17 10.86 -5.09 -7.57
C SER A 17 11.30 -5.98 -6.41
N ALA A 18 12.50 -6.56 -6.50
CA ALA A 18 13.07 -7.36 -5.41
C ALA A 18 13.28 -6.49 -4.16
N GLU A 19 13.75 -5.26 -4.35
CA GLU A 19 13.98 -4.30 -3.27
C GLU A 19 12.68 -3.95 -2.54
N LEU A 20 11.57 -3.81 -3.27
CA LEU A 20 10.26 -3.56 -2.67
C LEU A 20 9.76 -4.76 -1.87
N LEU A 21 10.02 -5.98 -2.37
CA LEU A 21 9.67 -7.22 -1.66
C LEU A 21 10.49 -7.39 -0.38
N ASP A 22 11.77 -7.03 -0.40
CA ASP A 22 12.63 -7.03 0.79
C ASP A 22 12.11 -6.00 1.81
N GLN A 23 11.77 -4.78 1.38
CA GLN A 23 11.14 -3.78 2.26
C GLN A 23 9.82 -4.28 2.86
N ALA A 24 9.01 -5.00 2.09
CA ALA A 24 7.77 -5.58 2.58
C ALA A 24 8.03 -6.70 3.62
N ALA A 25 9.12 -7.46 3.46
CA ALA A 25 9.52 -8.51 4.39
C ALA A 25 10.08 -7.97 5.71
N ASP A 26 10.69 -6.78 5.68
CA ASP A 26 11.27 -6.10 6.84
C ASP A 26 10.23 -5.38 7.72
N LEU A 27 8.95 -5.34 7.30
CA LEU A 27 7.88 -4.78 8.14
C LEU A 27 7.64 -5.69 9.37
N ASP A 28 7.91 -5.16 10.56
CA ASP A 28 7.82 -5.87 11.85
C ASP A 28 6.41 -6.40 12.21
N GLU A 29 5.39 -5.96 11.46
CA GLU A 29 3.99 -6.26 11.72
C GLU A 29 3.62 -7.68 11.28
N ARG A 30 3.95 -8.68 12.11
CA ARG A 30 3.68 -10.12 11.87
C ARG A 30 2.22 -10.48 11.58
N SER A 31 1.30 -9.53 11.75
CA SER A 31 -0.11 -9.69 11.42
C SER A 31 -0.43 -9.31 9.97
N LEU A 32 0.42 -8.62 9.21
CA LEU A 32 0.09 -8.30 7.82
C LEU A 32 0.13 -9.54 6.94
N ARG A 33 -0.85 -9.67 6.05
CA ARG A 33 -0.77 -10.63 4.95
C ARG A 33 0.18 -10.09 3.89
N SER A 34 0.76 -10.97 3.07
CA SER A 34 1.78 -10.59 2.09
C SER A 34 1.35 -9.46 1.15
N LEU A 35 0.09 -9.43 0.71
CA LEU A 35 -0.41 -8.36 -0.17
C LEU A 35 -0.52 -7.01 0.56
N ASP A 36 -0.89 -7.03 1.85
CA ASP A 36 -1.00 -5.82 2.65
C ASP A 36 0.40 -5.26 2.97
N ALA A 37 1.36 -6.14 3.24
CA ALA A 37 2.76 -5.76 3.43
C ALA A 37 3.36 -5.14 2.15
N VAL A 38 3.11 -5.76 0.98
CA VAL A 38 3.54 -5.20 -0.31
C VAL A 38 2.88 -3.85 -0.58
N HIS A 39 1.59 -3.70 -0.26
CA HIS A 39 0.90 -2.44 -0.44
C HIS A 39 1.45 -1.33 0.47
N LEU A 40 1.71 -1.63 1.74
CA LEU A 40 2.31 -0.69 2.68
C LEU A 40 3.74 -0.30 2.27
N ALA A 41 4.58 -1.27 1.89
CA ALA A 41 5.92 -1.00 1.37
C ALA A 41 5.90 -0.15 0.10
N SER A 42 4.93 -0.40 -0.80
CA SER A 42 4.74 0.42 -2.01
C SER A 42 4.37 1.86 -1.67
N ALA A 43 3.60 2.10 -0.61
CA ALA A 43 3.27 3.45 -0.16
C ALA A 43 4.48 4.14 0.49
N LEU A 44 5.23 3.42 1.32
CA LEU A 44 6.43 3.95 1.98
C LEU A 44 7.54 4.31 0.97
N SER A 45 7.65 3.57 -0.13
CA SER A 45 8.66 3.86 -1.16
C SER A 45 8.44 5.18 -1.90
N LEU A 46 7.22 5.73 -1.88
CA LEU A 46 6.90 7.04 -2.43
C LEU A 46 7.40 8.18 -1.54
N GLY A 47 7.67 7.92 -0.26
CA GLY A 47 8.22 8.91 0.68
C GLY A 47 7.42 10.21 0.70
N ALA A 48 8.09 11.34 0.40
CA ALA A 48 7.49 12.66 0.42
C ALA A 48 6.44 12.90 -0.68
N ASP A 49 6.43 12.09 -1.74
CA ASP A 49 5.45 12.19 -2.82
C ASP A 49 4.10 11.51 -2.43
N LEU A 50 4.08 10.74 -1.34
CA LEU A 50 2.86 10.11 -0.83
C LEU A 50 1.94 11.18 -0.21
N SER A 51 0.82 11.46 -0.87
CA SER A 51 -0.17 12.42 -0.37
C SER A 51 -1.20 11.78 0.58
N ALA A 52 -1.57 10.53 0.34
CA ALA A 52 -2.52 9.80 1.16
C ALA A 52 -2.35 8.29 0.99
N PHE A 53 -2.61 7.54 2.06
CA PHE A 53 -2.74 6.09 2.03
C PHE A 53 -4.19 5.71 2.29
N ILE A 54 -4.83 4.96 1.39
CA ILE A 54 -6.27 4.66 1.48
C ILE A 54 -6.46 3.16 1.62
N ALA A 55 -7.11 2.73 2.70
CA ALA A 55 -7.41 1.32 2.94
C ALA A 55 -8.72 1.14 3.71
N TYR A 56 -9.43 0.05 3.41
CA TYR A 56 -10.61 -0.38 4.17
C TYR A 56 -10.26 -1.36 5.29
N ASP A 57 -9.25 -2.21 5.10
CA ASP A 57 -8.91 -3.25 6.07
C ASP A 57 -8.33 -2.66 7.36
N ASP A 58 -8.91 -3.03 8.51
CA ASP A 58 -8.52 -2.50 9.82
C ASP A 58 -7.05 -2.79 10.18
N ARG A 59 -6.53 -3.95 9.78
CA ARG A 59 -5.15 -4.35 10.12
C ARG A 59 -4.17 -3.52 9.32
N LEU A 60 -4.45 -3.33 8.04
CA LEU A 60 -3.62 -2.51 7.16
C LEU A 60 -3.66 -1.02 7.56
N VAL A 61 -4.84 -0.50 7.93
CA VAL A 61 -4.96 0.86 8.49
C VAL A 61 -4.13 1.00 9.78
N THR A 62 -4.25 0.03 10.68
CA THR A 62 -3.49 0.04 11.95
C THR A 62 -1.99 0.00 11.69
N ALA A 63 -1.52 -0.86 10.78
CA ALA A 63 -0.11 -0.98 10.45
C ALA A 63 0.44 0.27 9.77
N ALA A 64 -0.32 0.86 8.84
CA ALA A 64 0.05 2.12 8.19
C ALA A 64 0.22 3.25 9.22
N ALA A 65 -0.70 3.36 10.19
CA ALA A 65 -0.57 4.31 11.29
C ALA A 65 0.65 4.00 12.18
N GLY A 66 0.93 2.71 12.43
CA GLY A 66 2.09 2.26 13.21
C GLY A 66 3.44 2.67 12.63
N VAL A 67 3.54 2.82 11.31
CA VAL A 67 4.74 3.30 10.60
C VAL A 67 4.71 4.81 10.30
N GLY A 68 3.75 5.55 10.88
CA GLY A 68 3.69 7.01 10.82
C GLY A 68 2.93 7.60 9.63
N LEU A 69 2.20 6.79 8.86
CA LEU A 69 1.28 7.30 7.85
C LEU A 69 -0.04 7.77 8.47
N ASP A 70 -0.79 8.61 7.76
CA ASP A 70 -2.15 9.02 8.10
C ASP A 70 -3.16 8.33 7.15
N PRO A 71 -3.61 7.10 7.46
CA PRO A 71 -4.45 6.33 6.58
C PRO A 71 -5.91 6.82 6.55
N LEU A 72 -6.47 6.96 5.36
CA LEU A 72 -7.86 7.32 5.13
C LEU A 72 -8.72 6.07 4.84
N ARG A 73 -9.94 6.07 5.35
CA ARG A 73 -10.93 5.01 5.12
C ARG A 73 -12.08 5.59 4.32
N PRO A 74 -12.37 5.09 3.10
CA PRO A 74 -13.48 5.62 2.36
C PRO A 74 -14.81 5.27 3.06
N GLY A 75 -15.74 6.23 3.10
CA GLY A 75 -17.07 6.04 3.71
C GLY A 75 -17.11 6.08 5.25
N ALA A 76 -15.98 6.39 5.91
CA ALA A 76 -15.92 6.72 7.33
C ALA A 76 -16.23 8.21 7.58
#